data_AF-A0A496Q766-F1
#
_entry.id   AF-A0A496Q766-F1
#
_cell.length_a   1.000
_cell.length_b   1.000
_cell.length_c   1.000
_cell.angle_alpha   90.00
_cell.angle_beta   90.00
_cell.angle_gamma   90.00
#
_symmetry.space_group_name_H-M   'P 1'
#
loop_
_entity.id
_entity.type
_entity.pdbx_description
1 polymer ?
#
loop_
_entity_poly.entity_id
_entity_poly.type
_entity_poly.pdbx_seq_one_letter_code
_entity_poly.pdbx_strand_id
1 'polypeptide(L)'
;MSVYLPSEARRSIHVISAVTTVTFESDKDVVAAGERIRFWGDVLDWAGRGLAGREVYIWWFSPEAPVIGPIITDENGHYEAEYTVPWGWSGA
;
A
#
# COMPACT_ATOMS: atom_id res chain seq x y z
N MET A 1 32.75 -36.91 -29.41
CA MET A 1 33.12 -36.43 -28.07
C MET A 1 31.95 -35.60 -27.57
N SER A 2 31.15 -36.13 -26.65
CA SER A 2 29.97 -35.44 -26.14
C SER A 2 30.37 -34.77 -24.82
N VAL A 3 30.27 -33.45 -24.76
CA VAL A 3 30.53 -32.68 -23.55
C VAL A 3 29.20 -32.46 -22.85
N TYR A 4 29.05 -33.01 -21.64
CA TYR A 4 27.89 -32.77 -20.79
C TYR A 4 28.15 -31.51 -19.94
N LEU A 5 27.22 -30.56 -19.97
CA LEU A 5 27.25 -29.40 -19.07
C LEU A 5 26.81 -29.83 -17.66
N PRO A 6 27.43 -29.30 -16.59
CA PRO A 6 27.04 -29.64 -15.22
C PRO A 6 25.60 -29.17 -14.95
N SER A 7 24.77 -30.08 -14.45
CA SER A 7 23.31 -29.95 -14.33
C SER A 7 22.83 -28.97 -13.25
N GLU A 8 23.72 -28.25 -12.57
CA GLU A 8 23.37 -27.40 -11.44
C GLU A 8 24.08 -26.03 -11.47
N ALA A 9 24.03 -25.35 -12.60
CA ALA A 9 24.25 -23.90 -12.57
C ALA A 9 23.05 -23.26 -11.84
N ARG A 10 23.16 -23.05 -10.52
CA ARG A 10 22.19 -22.27 -9.74
C ARG A 10 22.05 -20.88 -10.36
N ARG A 11 20.97 -20.66 -11.11
CA ARG A 11 20.62 -19.35 -11.65
C ARG A 11 19.95 -18.55 -10.56
N SER A 12 20.69 -17.60 -9.99
CA SER A 12 20.11 -16.59 -9.11
C SER A 12 19.44 -15.54 -10.00
N ILE A 13 18.12 -15.42 -9.92
CA ILE A 13 17.38 -14.34 -10.57
C ILE A 13 17.24 -13.22 -9.54
N HIS A 14 17.89 -12.08 -9.79
CA HIS A 14 17.69 -10.85 -9.03
C HIS A 14 16.56 -10.05 -9.69
N VAL A 15 15.41 -9.98 -9.03
CA VAL A 15 14.31 -9.09 -9.46
C VAL A 15 14.71 -7.67 -9.10
N ILE A 16 14.90 -6.81 -10.12
CA ILE A 16 15.32 -5.41 -9.94
C ILE A 16 14.11 -4.53 -9.58
N SER A 17 12.95 -4.84 -10.15
CA SER A 17 11.67 -4.22 -9.80
C SER A 17 10.53 -5.17 -10.16
N ALA A 18 9.45 -5.13 -9.38
CA ALA A 18 8.22 -5.86 -9.66
C ALA A 18 7.05 -4.88 -9.58
N VAL A 19 6.04 -5.12 -10.42
CA VAL A 19 4.78 -4.35 -10.33
C VAL A 19 4.16 -4.61 -8.97
N THR A 20 3.72 -3.53 -8.33
CA THR A 20 2.95 -3.56 -7.08
C THR A 20 1.64 -2.85 -7.36
N THR A 21 0.54 -3.47 -6.96
CA THR A 21 -0.79 -2.87 -7.04
C THR A 21 -1.17 -2.38 -5.64
N VAL A 22 -1.63 -1.13 -5.56
CA VAL A 22 -2.19 -0.57 -4.34
C VAL A 22 -3.64 -0.20 -4.64
N THR A 23 -4.58 -0.78 -3.90
CA THR A 23 -6.00 -0.37 -3.94
C THR A 23 -6.26 0.63 -2.82
N PHE A 24 -7.29 1.46 -3.00
CA PHE A 24 -7.73 2.43 -2.01
C PHE A 24 -9.24 2.57 -2.11
N GLU A 25 -9.92 2.33 -1.01
CA GLU A 25 -11.36 2.45 -0.85
C GLU A 25 -11.66 3.22 0.44
N SER A 26 -12.84 3.84 0.48
CA SER A 26 -13.33 4.54 1.66
C SER A 26 -14.82 4.27 1.86
N ASP A 27 -15.27 4.42 3.11
CA ASP A 27 -16.68 4.31 3.46
C ASP A 27 -17.49 5.55 3.05
N LYS A 28 -16.79 6.62 2.62
CA LYS A 28 -17.35 7.92 2.26
C LYS A 28 -16.58 8.55 1.10
N ASP A 29 -17.32 9.12 0.16
CA ASP A 29 -16.77 9.94 -0.94
C ASP A 29 -16.59 11.41 -0.55
N VAL A 30 -17.42 11.89 0.38
CA VAL A 30 -17.45 13.29 0.85
C VAL A 30 -17.53 13.29 2.37
N VAL A 31 -16.72 14.14 2.99
CA VAL A 31 -16.65 14.28 4.45
C VAL A 31 -16.66 15.74 4.87
N ALA A 32 -17.34 16.03 5.97
CA ALA A 32 -17.30 17.34 6.60
C ALA A 32 -16.24 17.42 7.71
N ALA A 33 -15.85 18.65 8.08
CA ALA A 33 -15.00 18.87 9.24
C ALA A 33 -15.65 18.27 10.50
N GLY A 34 -14.85 17.58 11.31
CA GLY A 34 -15.30 16.85 12.50
C GLY A 34 -15.82 15.44 12.22
N GLU A 35 -16.04 15.06 10.96
CA GLU A 35 -16.50 13.71 10.64
C GLU A 35 -15.36 12.70 10.65
N ARG A 36 -15.69 11.46 11.03
CA ARG A 36 -14.81 10.32 10.91
C ARG A 36 -15.00 9.63 9.56
N ILE A 37 -13.90 9.27 8.92
CA ILE A 37 -13.81 8.47 7.69
C ILE A 37 -13.00 7.22 7.96
N ARG A 38 -13.38 6.11 7.33
CA ARG A 38 -12.62 4.87 7.30
C ARG A 38 -12.17 4.60 5.87
N PHE A 39 -10.91 4.20 5.72
CA PHE A 39 -10.35 3.82 4.43
C PHE A 39 -9.50 2.57 4.58
N TRP A 40 -9.42 1.81 3.50
CA TRP A 40 -8.72 0.54 3.44
C TRP A 40 -8.24 0.26 2.03
N GLY A 41 -7.44 -0.80 1.92
CA GLY A 41 -7.04 -1.36 0.65
C GLY A 41 -6.02 -2.46 0.85
N ASP A 42 -5.43 -2.88 -0.27
CA ASP A 42 -4.49 -3.98 -0.30
C ASP A 42 -3.25 -3.55 -1.08
N VAL A 43 -2.09 -4.01 -0.61
CA VAL A 43 -0.81 -3.91 -1.30
C VAL A 43 -0.47 -5.29 -1.83
N LEU A 44 -0.54 -5.47 -3.15
CA LEU A 44 -0.40 -6.75 -3.82
C LEU A 44 0.85 -6.78 -4.71
N ASP A 45 1.50 -7.94 -4.78
CA ASP A 45 2.54 -8.21 -5.76
C ASP A 45 1.97 -8.43 -7.17
N TRP A 46 2.85 -8.57 -8.15
CA TRP A 46 2.50 -8.81 -9.55
C TRP A 46 1.66 -10.08 -9.80
N ALA A 47 1.59 -11.00 -8.84
CA ALA A 47 0.80 -12.22 -8.89
C ALA A 47 -0.51 -12.12 -8.09
N GLY A 48 -0.84 -10.94 -7.56
CA GLY A 48 -2.03 -10.70 -6.75
C GLY A 48 -1.91 -11.19 -5.30
N ARG A 49 -0.69 -11.45 -4.80
CA ARG A 49 -0.47 -11.88 -3.41
C ARG A 49 -0.21 -10.69 -2.51
N GLY A 50 -0.77 -10.72 -1.30
CA GLY A 50 -0.54 -9.74 -0.26
C GLY A 50 0.93 -9.52 0.09
N LEU A 51 1.34 -8.26 0.18
CA LEU A 51 2.65 -7.86 0.67
C LEU A 51 2.53 -7.41 2.12
N ALA A 52 2.86 -8.31 3.04
CA ALA A 52 2.87 -8.06 4.48
C ALA A 52 4.03 -7.15 4.93
N GLY A 53 3.82 -6.44 6.05
CA GLY A 53 4.85 -5.63 6.70
C GLY A 53 5.30 -4.40 5.92
N ARG A 54 4.45 -3.89 5.02
CA ARG A 54 4.71 -2.68 4.22
C ARG A 54 4.10 -1.47 4.91
N GLU A 55 4.82 -0.36 4.90
CA GLU A 55 4.32 0.91 5.38
C GLU A 55 3.49 1.60 4.30
N VAL A 56 2.25 1.92 4.63
CA VAL A 56 1.33 2.70 3.80
C VAL A 56 1.17 4.08 4.45
N TYR A 57 1.40 5.12 3.65
CA TYR A 57 1.24 6.51 4.06
C TYR A 57 0.14 7.14 3.23
N ILE A 58 -0.89 7.65 3.92
CA ILE A 58 -2.02 8.35 3.30
C ILE A 58 -1.95 9.81 3.67
N TRP A 59 -2.09 10.65 2.64
CA TRP A 59 -1.93 12.09 2.70
C TRP A 59 -3.21 12.72 2.18
N TRP A 60 -3.71 13.71 2.89
CA TRP A 60 -4.71 14.61 2.34
C TRP A 60 -4.06 15.52 1.29
N PHE A 61 -4.75 15.81 0.19
CA PHE A 61 -4.25 16.70 -0.87
C PHE A 61 -4.28 18.16 -0.40
N SER A 62 -3.41 18.52 0.54
CA SER A 62 -3.07 19.89 0.89
C SER A 62 -1.61 19.93 1.39
N PRO A 63 -0.82 20.96 1.05
CA PRO A 63 0.59 21.07 1.45
C PRO A 63 0.83 21.02 2.97
N GLU A 64 -0.19 21.32 3.76
CA GLU A 64 -0.14 21.39 5.23
C GLU A 64 -0.88 20.20 5.89
N ALA A 65 -1.38 19.26 5.07
CA ALA A 65 -2.25 18.23 5.58
C ALA A 65 -1.47 17.19 6.40
N PRO A 66 -2.07 16.68 7.49
CA PRO A 66 -1.45 15.65 8.30
C PRO A 66 -1.33 14.32 7.54
N VAL A 67 -0.24 13.62 7.82
CA VAL A 67 0.00 12.25 7.37
C VAL A 67 -0.74 11.31 8.32
N ILE A 68 -1.54 10.41 7.78
CA ILE A 68 -2.32 9.47 8.61
C ILE A 68 -1.53 8.18 8.89
N GLY A 69 -0.46 7.93 8.12
CA GLY A 69 0.43 6.77 8.30
C GLY A 69 1.58 6.98 9.29
N PRO A 70 2.40 5.94 9.56
CA PRO A 70 2.41 4.67 8.82
C PRO A 70 1.31 3.69 9.29
N ILE A 71 0.64 3.07 8.33
CA ILE A 71 -0.21 1.90 8.52
C ILE A 71 0.58 0.69 8.02
N ILE A 72 0.69 -0.35 8.82
CA ILE A 72 1.44 -1.56 8.46
C ILE A 72 0.47 -2.58 7.85
N THR A 73 0.78 -3.08 6.66
CA THR A 73 -0.02 -4.13 6.04
C THR A 73 0.05 -5.44 6.82
N ASP A 74 -1.09 -6.10 6.95
CA ASP A 74 -1.22 -7.41 7.58
C ASP A 74 -0.65 -8.55 6.71
N GLU A 75 -0.82 -9.80 7.16
CA GLU A 75 -0.33 -10.99 6.45
C GLU A 75 -0.92 -11.16 5.03
N ASN A 76 -2.09 -10.57 4.77
CA ASN A 76 -2.76 -10.58 3.47
C ASN A 76 -2.46 -9.33 2.63
N GLY A 77 -1.56 -8.45 3.10
CA GLY A 77 -1.27 -7.18 2.44
C GLY A 77 -2.34 -6.11 2.66
N HIS A 78 -3.32 -6.37 3.53
CA HIS A 78 -4.42 -5.47 3.79
C HIS A 78 -3.98 -4.35 4.75
N TYR A 79 -4.46 -3.13 4.50
CA TYR A 79 -4.29 -2.00 5.40
C TYR A 79 -5.62 -1.31 5.63
N GLU A 80 -5.79 -0.75 6.82
CA GLU A 80 -7.00 -0.04 7.21
C GLU A 80 -6.70 1.01 8.27
N ALA A 81 -7.36 2.16 8.18
CA ALA A 81 -7.37 3.13 9.27
C ALA A 81 -8.66 3.97 9.30
N GLU A 82 -8.89 4.57 10.46
CA GLU A 82 -9.89 5.61 10.66
C GLU A 82 -9.20 6.96 10.88
N TYR A 83 -9.81 8.01 10.36
CA TYR A 83 -9.33 9.38 10.53
C TYR A 83 -10.50 10.32 10.82
N THR A 84 -10.32 11.27 11.74
CA THR A 84 -11.28 12.33 12.00
C THR A 84 -10.81 13.61 11.35
N VAL A 85 -11.62 14.16 10.43
CA VAL A 85 -11.32 15.41 9.73
C VAL A 85 -11.23 16.54 10.77
N PRO A 86 -10.13 17.31 10.84
CA PRO A 86 -9.99 18.38 11.83
C PRO A 86 -11.03 19.49 11.66
N TRP A 87 -11.49 20.04 12.78
CA TRP A 87 -12.29 21.27 12.79
C TRP A 87 -11.44 22.42 12.25
N GLY A 88 -11.88 23.05 11.15
CA GLY A 88 -11.11 24.09 10.45
C GLY A 88 -10.51 23.65 9.12
N TRP A 89 -10.71 22.39 8.73
CA TRP A 89 -10.41 21.95 7.37
C TRP A 89 -11.49 22.49 6.41
N SER A 90 -11.21 23.62 5.75
CA SER A 90 -11.89 24.00 4.53
C SER A 90 -11.08 23.39 3.39
N GLY A 91 -11.59 22.36 2.71
CA GLY A 91 -10.94 21.85 1.52
C GLY A 91 -10.49 23.00 0.62
N ALA A 92 -9.23 22.98 0.20
CA ALA A 92 -8.71 23.96 -0.75
C ALA A 92 -9.30 23.74 -2.13
#